data_AF-A0A9D9ISN6-F1
#
_entry.id   AF-A0A9D9ISN6-F1
#
_cell.length_a   1.000
_cell.length_b   1.000
_cell.length_c   1.000
_cell.angle_alpha   90.00
_cell.angle_beta   90.00
_cell.angle_gamma   90.00
#
_symmetry.space_group_name_H-M   'P 1'
#
loop_
_entity.id
_entity.type
_entity.pdbx_description
1 polymer ?
#
loop_
_entity_poly.entity_id
_entity_poly.type
_entity_poly.pdbx_seq_one_letter_code
_entity_poly.pdbx_strand_id
1 'polypeptide(L)'
;MLKKRIMYGMMSAGLLLASCTEGPLPTGAGDVPAEDVTSKLIFTSEHAVPGRLLVYFSEEAVRDVESSALTKSGVRTRSGLPDVDAVLEEIGASSVHRLFPYAGKDEGRTRAAGLHRWYVLEFGDEVDLDRAALALAGCGEVSGVEFNRRLKRADSFKAVRAGAPSAAQSAESPAFNDPYLPSQWHYDNTGDTGIYPGIRAGADANCAAAWQLCTGDPRVVVAVVDDCV
;
A
#
# COMPACT_ATOMS: atom_id res chain seq x y z
N MET A 1 -24.86 -36.57 -55.19
CA MET A 1 -24.96 -36.74 -53.73
C MET A 1 -25.50 -35.47 -53.13
N LEU A 2 -26.55 -35.62 -52.34
CA LEU A 2 -27.41 -34.59 -51.79
C LEU A 2 -26.86 -34.09 -50.45
N LYS A 3 -26.61 -32.78 -50.28
CA LYS A 3 -26.67 -32.13 -48.96
C LYS A 3 -27.27 -30.72 -49.08
N LYS A 4 -28.54 -30.68 -48.66
CA LYS A 4 -29.43 -29.57 -48.25
C LYS A 4 -28.70 -28.35 -47.66
N ARG A 5 -29.11 -27.13 -48.11
CA ARG A 5 -29.84 -26.05 -47.39
C ARG A 5 -29.11 -25.57 -46.12
N ILE A 6 -28.93 -24.27 -45.87
CA ILE A 6 -29.97 -23.34 -45.44
C ILE A 6 -29.40 -21.91 -45.47
N MET A 7 -30.24 -20.98 -45.91
CA MET A 7 -30.09 -19.53 -45.94
C MET A 7 -30.70 -18.94 -44.67
N TYR A 8 -29.91 -18.21 -43.88
CA TYR A 8 -30.34 -17.23 -42.86
C TYR A 8 -29.24 -16.16 -42.87
N GLY A 9 -29.49 -14.89 -43.14
CA GLY A 9 -30.56 -14.05 -42.62
C GLY A 9 -29.84 -12.92 -41.88
N MET A 10 -29.46 -11.88 -42.62
CA MET A 10 -28.78 -10.69 -42.13
C MET A 10 -29.67 -9.98 -41.10
N MET A 11 -29.37 -10.13 -39.81
CA MET A 11 -30.09 -9.48 -38.73
C MET A 11 -29.31 -8.23 -38.30
N SER A 12 -29.67 -7.11 -38.90
CA SER A 12 -29.28 -5.76 -38.52
C SER A 12 -29.89 -5.45 -37.14
N ALA A 13 -29.09 -5.47 -36.08
CA ALA A 13 -29.50 -4.93 -34.78
C ALA A 13 -29.27 -3.42 -34.79
N GLY A 14 -30.37 -2.67 -34.78
CA GLY A 14 -30.37 -1.21 -34.80
C GLY A 14 -29.77 -0.60 -33.54
N LEU A 15 -28.92 0.40 -33.77
CA LEU A 15 -28.41 1.34 -32.78
C LEU A 15 -29.58 2.21 -32.29
N LEU A 16 -29.98 2.08 -31.01
CA LEU A 16 -30.89 3.02 -30.36
C LEU A 16 -30.07 3.89 -29.40
N LEU A 17 -29.65 5.05 -29.91
CA LEU A 17 -29.18 6.16 -29.08
C LEU A 17 -30.41 6.83 -28.47
N ALA A 18 -30.78 6.43 -27.25
CA ALA A 18 -31.69 7.20 -26.43
C ALA A 18 -30.90 8.29 -25.69
N SER A 19 -30.85 9.46 -26.32
CA SER A 19 -30.42 10.73 -25.71
C SER A 19 -31.58 11.29 -24.88
N CYS A 20 -31.52 11.16 -23.56
CA CYS A 20 -32.32 12.00 -22.67
C CYS A 20 -31.46 13.18 -22.23
N THR A 21 -31.58 14.29 -22.96
CA THR A 21 -31.13 15.60 -22.50
C THR A 21 -32.19 16.18 -21.57
N GLU A 22 -31.90 16.27 -20.28
CA GLU A 22 -32.42 17.36 -19.46
C GLU A 22 -31.23 18.25 -19.09
N GLY A 23 -31.17 19.44 -19.69
CA GLY A 23 -30.27 20.51 -19.29
C GLY A 23 -30.89 21.37 -18.16
N PRO A 24 -30.17 22.37 -17.64
CA PRO A 24 -29.48 22.23 -16.37
C PRO A 24 -30.09 23.07 -15.25
N LEU A 25 -29.86 22.67 -14.00
CA LEU A 25 -29.83 23.60 -12.87
C LEU A 25 -28.36 23.84 -12.48
N PRO A 26 -27.91 25.10 -12.31
CA PRO A 26 -26.54 25.39 -11.93
C PRO A 26 -26.41 25.18 -10.42
N THR A 27 -25.79 24.08 -10.02
CA THR A 27 -25.22 23.97 -8.68
C THR A 27 -23.72 23.86 -8.85
N GLY A 28 -23.04 24.94 -8.49
CA GLY A 28 -21.59 24.99 -8.43
C GLY A 28 -21.07 24.03 -7.37
N ALA A 29 -20.75 22.83 -7.81
CA ALA A 29 -19.68 22.00 -7.29
C ALA A 29 -19.01 21.46 -8.55
N GLY A 30 -17.69 21.57 -8.66
CA GLY A 30 -16.99 21.06 -9.84
C GLY A 30 -17.31 19.58 -9.99
N ASP A 31 -17.91 19.17 -11.10
CA ASP A 31 -18.09 17.76 -11.45
C ASP A 31 -16.70 17.17 -11.69
N VAL A 32 -16.10 16.67 -10.62
CA VAL A 32 -14.92 15.83 -10.70
C VAL A 32 -15.39 14.50 -11.30
N PRO A 33 -14.83 14.04 -12.45
CA PRO A 33 -15.25 12.79 -13.07
C PRO A 33 -15.16 11.63 -12.09
N ALA A 34 -16.13 10.72 -12.09
CA ALA A 34 -16.16 9.58 -11.17
C ALA A 34 -14.90 8.69 -11.22
N GLU A 35 -14.21 8.65 -12.37
CA GLU A 35 -12.91 7.97 -12.51
C GLU A 35 -11.79 8.66 -11.70
N ASP A 36 -11.82 9.99 -11.59
CA ASP A 36 -10.81 10.76 -10.85
C ASP A 36 -10.96 10.54 -9.33
N VAL A 37 -12.19 10.41 -8.84
CA VAL A 37 -12.48 10.12 -7.42
C VAL A 37 -12.00 8.72 -7.03
N THR A 38 -12.31 7.70 -7.83
CA THR A 38 -11.94 6.31 -7.52
C THR A 38 -10.42 6.08 -7.58
N SER A 39 -9.69 6.89 -8.36
CA SER A 39 -8.22 6.84 -8.42
C SER A 39 -7.53 7.18 -7.09
N LYS A 40 -8.20 7.92 -6.21
CA LYS A 40 -7.71 8.29 -4.87
C LYS A 40 -7.91 7.18 -3.83
N LEU A 41 -8.68 6.14 -4.14
CA LEU A 41 -8.96 5.04 -3.22
C LEU A 41 -7.82 4.02 -3.21
N ILE A 42 -7.31 3.71 -2.03
CA ILE A 42 -6.21 2.76 -1.81
C ILE A 42 -6.76 1.56 -1.02
N PHE A 43 -6.62 0.38 -1.62
CA PHE A 43 -7.23 -0.88 -1.15
C PHE A 43 -8.78 -0.89 -1.20
N THR A 44 -9.39 -1.86 -0.53
CA THR A 44 -10.84 -2.10 -0.50
C THR A 44 -11.34 -2.35 0.92
N SER A 45 -12.64 -2.25 1.12
CA SER A 45 -13.31 -2.49 2.41
C SER A 45 -13.27 -3.95 2.90
N GLU A 46 -12.97 -4.93 2.04
CA GLU A 46 -13.07 -6.38 2.31
C GLU A 46 -12.33 -6.83 3.60
N HIS A 47 -11.19 -6.21 3.91
CA HIS A 47 -10.38 -6.51 5.09
C HIS A 47 -10.02 -5.26 5.89
N ALA A 48 -10.80 -4.18 5.71
CA ALA A 48 -10.61 -2.94 6.40
C ALA A 48 -11.07 -3.04 7.87
N VAL A 49 -10.45 -2.27 8.74
CA VAL A 49 -10.90 -2.09 10.12
C VAL A 49 -12.14 -1.18 10.09
N PRO A 50 -13.29 -1.64 10.62
CA PRO A 50 -14.48 -0.80 10.76
C PRO A 50 -14.19 0.48 11.56
N GLY A 51 -14.97 1.53 11.29
CA GLY A 51 -14.88 2.79 12.04
C GLY A 51 -13.59 3.58 11.81
N ARG A 52 -12.76 3.22 10.82
CA ARG A 52 -11.47 3.88 10.59
C ARG A 52 -11.05 3.97 9.12
N LEU A 53 -10.68 5.16 8.68
CA LEU A 53 -10.04 5.41 7.39
C LEU A 53 -8.73 6.19 7.58
N LEU A 54 -7.77 5.97 6.69
CA LEU A 54 -6.56 6.78 6.62
C LEU A 54 -6.71 7.77 5.47
N VAL A 55 -6.51 9.05 5.73
CA VAL A 55 -6.67 10.11 4.73
C VAL A 55 -5.35 10.83 4.53
N TYR A 56 -4.99 11.00 3.26
CA TYR A 56 -3.84 11.77 2.83
C TYR A 56 -4.31 13.11 2.26
N PHE A 57 -4.11 14.18 3.00
CA PHE A 57 -4.47 15.54 2.57
C PHE A 57 -3.48 16.10 1.55
N SER A 58 -3.90 17.10 0.77
CA SER A 58 -3.00 17.88 -0.08
C SER A 58 -2.01 18.71 0.76
N GLU A 59 -0.93 19.19 0.13
CA GLU A 59 0.08 20.00 0.81
C GLU A 59 -0.51 21.34 1.30
N GLU A 60 -1.43 21.89 0.52
CA GLU A 60 -2.10 23.16 0.79
C GLU A 60 -3.10 23.02 1.96
N ALA A 61 -3.82 21.90 1.99
CA ALA A 61 -4.89 21.64 2.93
C ALA A 61 -4.38 21.31 4.35
N VAL A 62 -3.24 20.63 4.47
CA VAL A 62 -2.77 20.09 5.76
C VAL A 62 -2.56 21.17 6.82
N ARG A 63 -2.18 22.39 6.42
CA ARG A 63 -1.98 23.50 7.36
C ARG A 63 -3.28 23.83 8.12
N ASP A 64 -4.40 23.81 7.41
CA ASP A 64 -5.69 24.13 7.99
C ASP A 64 -6.15 22.97 8.90
N VAL A 65 -5.90 21.73 8.48
CA VAL A 65 -6.09 20.51 9.32
C VAL A 65 -5.29 20.55 10.61
N GLU A 66 -4.05 21.05 10.60
CA GLU A 66 -3.24 21.21 11.82
C GLU A 66 -3.77 22.33 12.74
N SER A 67 -4.33 23.39 12.14
CA SER A 67 -4.81 24.58 12.85
C SER A 67 -6.24 24.49 13.39
N SER A 68 -7.03 23.51 12.93
CA SER A 68 -8.44 23.34 13.34
C SER A 68 -8.60 23.19 14.87
N ALA A 69 -9.77 23.56 15.38
CA ALA A 69 -9.99 23.60 16.81
C ALA A 69 -10.08 22.20 17.43
N LEU A 70 -9.51 22.05 18.63
CA LEU A 70 -9.76 20.90 19.48
C LEU A 70 -11.08 21.09 20.24
N THR A 71 -11.76 19.99 20.52
CA THR A 71 -12.89 19.95 21.46
C THR A 71 -12.41 20.20 22.89
N LYS A 72 -13.34 20.36 23.82
CA LYS A 72 -13.03 20.54 25.26
C LYS A 72 -12.25 19.35 25.86
N SER A 73 -12.34 18.16 25.26
CA SER A 73 -11.57 16.97 25.65
C SER A 73 -10.19 16.88 25.00
N GLY A 74 -9.79 17.88 24.20
CA GLY A 74 -8.51 17.89 23.49
C GLY A 74 -8.48 17.03 22.22
N VAL A 75 -9.62 16.48 21.80
CA VAL A 75 -9.74 15.69 20.56
C VAL A 75 -10.19 16.58 19.41
N ARG A 76 -9.61 16.39 18.24
CA ARG A 76 -10.03 17.07 17.00
C ARG A 76 -11.08 16.21 16.32
N THR A 77 -12.23 16.79 15.99
CA THR A 77 -13.33 16.11 15.25
C THR A 77 -13.58 16.74 13.89
N ARG A 78 -12.91 17.85 13.58
CA ARG A 78 -13.03 18.61 12.34
C ARG A 78 -11.67 18.86 11.73
N SER A 79 -11.60 18.89 10.41
CA SER A 79 -10.44 19.27 9.63
C SER A 79 -10.29 20.78 9.48
N GLY A 80 -11.35 21.58 9.64
CA GLY A 80 -11.31 23.02 9.36
C GLY A 80 -11.40 23.35 7.86
N LEU A 81 -11.57 22.33 7.01
CA LEU A 81 -11.83 22.45 5.58
C LEU A 81 -13.33 22.23 5.35
N PRO A 82 -14.07 23.16 4.73
CA PRO A 82 -15.54 23.07 4.68
C PRO A 82 -16.08 21.78 4.05
N ASP A 83 -15.55 21.38 2.89
CA ASP A 83 -16.06 20.22 2.16
C ASP A 83 -15.75 18.91 2.89
N VAL A 84 -14.56 18.80 3.48
CA VAL A 84 -14.18 17.65 4.31
C VAL A 84 -14.99 17.64 5.61
N ASP A 85 -15.20 18.80 6.24
CA ASP A 85 -15.97 18.91 7.49
C ASP A 85 -17.43 18.52 7.30
N ALA A 86 -18.03 18.80 6.14
CA ALA A 86 -19.36 18.33 5.80
C ALA A 86 -19.44 16.79 5.78
N VAL A 87 -18.44 16.13 5.18
CA VAL A 87 -18.33 14.66 5.18
C VAL A 87 -18.08 14.12 6.59
N LEU A 88 -17.18 14.74 7.36
CA LEU A 88 -16.89 14.36 8.75
C LEU A 88 -18.13 14.46 9.65
N GLU A 89 -18.97 15.48 9.44
CA GLU A 89 -20.24 15.63 10.14
C GLU A 89 -21.25 14.55 9.73
N GLU A 90 -21.38 14.26 8.43
CA GLU A 90 -22.26 13.21 7.90
C GLU A 90 -21.93 11.82 8.48
N ILE A 91 -20.65 11.47 8.53
CA ILE A 91 -20.20 10.15 9.03
C ILE A 91 -20.09 10.09 10.56
N GLY A 92 -20.32 11.22 11.26
CA GLY A 92 -20.18 11.29 12.71
C GLY A 92 -18.75 11.09 13.21
N ALA A 93 -17.77 11.75 12.58
CA ALA A 93 -16.36 11.65 12.95
C ALA A 93 -16.12 12.02 14.42
N SER A 94 -15.47 11.11 15.14
CA SER A 94 -15.14 11.21 16.55
C SER A 94 -13.68 11.61 16.81
N SER A 95 -12.80 11.41 15.82
CA SER A 95 -11.37 11.73 15.94
C SER A 95 -10.75 11.97 14.56
N VAL A 96 -9.90 12.99 14.48
CA VAL A 96 -9.05 13.34 13.33
C VAL A 96 -7.66 13.62 13.86
N HIS A 97 -6.71 12.71 13.66
CA HIS A 97 -5.35 12.88 14.19
C HIS A 97 -4.30 12.34 13.25
N ARG A 98 -3.05 12.82 13.37
CA ARG A 98 -1.96 12.35 12.52
C ARG A 98 -1.70 10.86 12.71
N LEU A 99 -1.53 10.14 11.60
CA LEU A 99 -1.08 8.76 11.59
C LEU A 99 0.37 8.65 12.05
N PHE A 100 1.22 9.56 11.57
CA PHE A 100 2.61 9.70 12.02
C PHE A 100 2.69 10.87 13.03
N PRO A 101 2.89 10.58 14.32
CA PRO A 101 2.99 11.63 15.34
C PRO A 101 4.12 12.62 15.05
N TYR A 102 4.05 13.80 15.67
CA TYR A 102 5.10 14.81 15.57
C TYR A 102 6.47 14.22 15.95
N ALA A 103 7.44 14.30 15.04
CA ALA A 103 8.72 13.60 15.16
C ALA A 103 9.80 14.41 15.87
N GLY A 104 9.44 15.48 16.59
CA GLY A 104 10.40 16.27 17.36
C GLY A 104 11.48 16.89 16.46
N LYS A 105 12.75 16.63 16.78
CA LYS A 105 13.90 17.10 15.99
C LYS A 105 13.91 16.57 14.55
N ASP A 106 13.25 15.45 14.30
CA ASP A 106 13.20 14.80 12.98
C ASP A 106 11.96 15.23 12.16
N GLU A 107 11.13 16.16 12.66
CA GLU A 107 9.92 16.62 11.97
C GLU A 107 10.21 17.18 10.57
N GLY A 108 11.32 17.90 10.39
CA GLY A 108 11.70 18.40 9.07
C GLY A 108 11.86 17.27 8.04
N ARG A 109 12.34 16.10 8.47
CA ARG A 109 12.50 14.92 7.60
C ARG A 109 11.17 14.23 7.31
N THR A 110 10.31 14.07 8.32
CA THR A 110 8.98 13.47 8.13
C THR A 110 8.10 14.35 7.26
N ARG A 111 8.22 15.68 7.36
CA ARG A 111 7.55 16.64 6.48
C ARG A 111 8.06 16.58 5.05
N ALA A 112 9.38 16.56 4.84
CA ALA A 112 9.97 16.39 3.51
C ALA A 112 9.54 15.07 2.82
N ALA A 113 9.25 14.02 3.61
CA ALA A 113 8.72 12.75 3.12
C ALA A 113 7.17 12.72 3.00
N GLY A 114 6.47 13.82 3.30
CA GLY A 114 5.01 13.91 3.23
C GLY A 114 4.25 13.19 4.37
N LEU A 115 4.95 12.59 5.35
CA LEU A 115 4.30 11.76 6.38
C LEU A 115 3.32 12.52 7.26
N HIS A 116 3.56 13.81 7.44
CA HIS A 116 2.67 14.70 8.21
C HIS A 116 1.26 14.86 7.65
N ARG A 117 1.05 14.54 6.38
CA ARG A 117 -0.22 14.70 5.67
C ARG A 117 -1.15 13.50 5.83
N TRP A 118 -0.67 12.43 6.46
CA TRP A 118 -1.46 11.26 6.78
C TRP A 118 -2.19 11.41 8.10
N TYR A 119 -3.51 11.23 8.06
CA TYR A 119 -4.40 11.31 9.21
C TYR A 119 -5.21 10.03 9.34
N VAL A 120 -5.48 9.66 10.58
CA VAL A 120 -6.47 8.67 10.95
C VAL A 120 -7.77 9.40 11.25
N LEU A 121 -8.84 8.98 10.56
CA LEU A 121 -10.21 9.36 10.87
C LEU A 121 -10.87 8.20 11.60
N GLU A 122 -11.53 8.49 12.72
CA GLU A 122 -12.29 7.49 13.49
C GLU A 122 -13.75 7.91 13.63
N PHE A 123 -14.66 6.97 13.45
CA PHE A 123 -16.12 7.13 13.48
C PHE A 123 -16.77 5.80 13.90
N GLY A 124 -18.10 5.75 13.95
CA GLY A 124 -18.82 4.54 14.37
C GLY A 124 -18.58 3.34 13.45
N ASP A 125 -18.49 2.13 14.02
CA ASP A 125 -18.26 0.89 13.28
C ASP A 125 -19.41 0.55 12.31
N GLU A 126 -20.59 1.14 12.53
CA GLU A 126 -21.80 0.99 11.71
C GLU A 126 -21.77 1.79 10.40
N VAL A 127 -20.81 2.70 10.24
CA VAL A 127 -20.70 3.53 9.03
C VAL A 127 -20.20 2.68 7.86
N ASP A 128 -20.86 2.83 6.71
CA ASP A 128 -20.43 2.22 5.45
C ASP A 128 -19.08 2.81 5.00
N LEU A 129 -18.02 2.01 5.07
CA LEU A 129 -16.67 2.43 4.74
C LEU A 129 -16.52 2.84 3.27
N ASP A 130 -17.19 2.17 2.35
CA ASP A 130 -17.07 2.47 0.92
C ASP A 130 -17.73 3.81 0.60
N ARG A 131 -18.91 4.07 1.19
CA ARG A 131 -19.58 5.37 1.07
C ARG A 131 -18.75 6.49 1.69
N ALA A 132 -18.23 6.29 2.90
CA ALA A 132 -17.40 7.28 3.58
C ALA A 132 -16.12 7.58 2.80
N ALA A 133 -15.45 6.54 2.28
CA ALA A 133 -14.23 6.71 1.50
C ALA A 133 -14.46 7.44 0.18
N LEU A 134 -15.55 7.13 -0.54
CA LEU A 134 -15.94 7.84 -1.76
C LEU A 134 -16.25 9.31 -1.51
N ALA A 135 -16.99 9.61 -0.43
CA ALA A 135 -17.31 10.99 -0.06
C ALA A 135 -16.03 11.80 0.25
N LEU A 136 -15.12 11.24 1.03
CA LEU A 136 -13.82 11.85 1.33
C LEU A 136 -12.94 12.02 0.10
N ALA A 137 -12.89 11.02 -0.78
CA ALA A 137 -12.12 11.10 -2.03
C ALA A 137 -12.66 12.17 -2.99
N GLY A 138 -13.97 12.46 -2.92
CA GLY A 138 -14.61 13.54 -3.67
C GLY A 138 -14.15 14.94 -3.26
N CYS A 139 -13.60 15.12 -2.05
CA CYS A 139 -13.08 16.41 -1.61
C CYS A 139 -11.81 16.78 -2.38
N GLY A 140 -11.72 18.04 -2.83
CA GLY A 140 -10.55 18.54 -3.59
C GLY A 140 -9.26 18.55 -2.76
N GLU A 141 -9.38 18.72 -1.45
CA GLU A 141 -8.30 18.75 -0.46
C GLU A 141 -7.75 17.38 -0.10
N VAL A 142 -8.45 16.31 -0.48
CA VAL A 142 -8.04 14.93 -0.23
C VAL A 142 -7.32 14.39 -1.46
N SER A 143 -6.07 14.00 -1.25
CA SER A 143 -5.21 13.39 -2.28
C SER A 143 -5.28 11.87 -2.29
N GLY A 144 -5.73 11.25 -1.19
CA GLY A 144 -5.90 9.80 -1.10
C GLY A 144 -6.70 9.37 0.11
N VAL A 145 -7.42 8.27 -0.02
CA VAL A 145 -8.14 7.61 1.08
C VAL A 145 -7.77 6.14 1.07
N GLU A 146 -7.16 5.68 2.16
CA GLU A 146 -6.76 4.29 2.33
C GLU A 146 -7.67 3.58 3.34
N PHE A 147 -8.19 2.43 2.90
CA PHE A 147 -8.89 1.50 3.77
C PHE A 147 -7.89 0.88 4.74
N ASN A 148 -8.01 1.17 6.04
CA ASN A 148 -7.05 0.70 7.04
C ASN A 148 -7.09 -0.82 7.19
N ARG A 149 -6.07 -1.52 6.68
CA ARG A 149 -6.01 -2.99 6.71
C ARG A 149 -5.21 -3.49 7.91
N ARG A 150 -5.67 -4.60 8.49
CA ARG A 150 -4.82 -5.37 9.41
C ARG A 150 -3.86 -6.22 8.59
N LEU A 151 -2.57 -5.92 8.69
CA LEU A 151 -1.53 -6.84 8.26
C LEU A 151 -1.58 -8.08 9.16
N LYS A 152 -1.70 -9.24 8.53
CA LYS A 152 -1.62 -10.55 9.19
C LYS A 152 -0.43 -11.27 8.59
N ARG A 153 0.24 -12.10 9.40
CA ARG A 153 1.25 -13.01 8.87
C ARG A 153 0.61 -13.91 7.80
N ALA A 154 1.35 -14.13 6.71
CA ALA A 154 0.93 -15.08 5.67
C ALA A 154 0.82 -16.50 6.23
N ASP A 155 1.63 -16.84 7.23
CA ASP A 155 1.65 -18.15 7.88
C ASP A 155 2.03 -18.05 9.37
N SER A 156 1.91 -19.19 10.07
CA SER A 156 2.28 -19.33 11.48
C SER A 156 3.56 -20.14 11.67
N PHE A 157 4.41 -20.24 10.63
CA PHE A 157 5.63 -21.02 10.76
C PHE A 157 6.52 -20.46 11.86
N LYS A 158 7.04 -21.35 12.69
CA LYS A 158 8.07 -21.02 13.67
C LYS A 158 9.41 -21.12 12.99
N ALA A 159 10.23 -20.08 13.09
CA ALA A 159 11.62 -20.16 12.70
C ALA A 159 12.29 -21.35 13.44
N VAL A 160 12.86 -22.28 12.70
CA VAL A 160 13.63 -23.40 13.24
C VAL A 160 15.10 -23.07 13.02
N ARG A 161 15.90 -23.14 14.08
CA ARG A 161 17.35 -22.95 13.97
C ARG A 161 17.92 -23.99 13.02
N ALA A 162 18.68 -23.56 12.01
CA ALA A 162 19.46 -24.47 11.19
C ALA A 162 20.40 -25.30 12.09
N GLY A 163 20.39 -26.63 11.93
CA GLY A 163 21.24 -27.53 12.69
C GLY A 163 22.73 -27.28 12.42
N ALA A 164 23.59 -27.54 13.42
CA ALA A 164 25.04 -27.47 13.25
C ALA A 164 25.53 -28.60 12.31
N PRO A 165 26.53 -28.34 11.45
CA PRO A 165 26.97 -29.26 10.42
C PRO A 165 27.96 -30.25 11.00
N SER A 166 28.04 -31.42 10.40
CA SER A 166 29.23 -32.26 10.49
C SER A 166 30.34 -31.58 9.70
N ALA A 167 31.49 -31.34 10.33
CA ALA A 167 32.64 -30.70 9.68
C ALA A 167 33.04 -31.43 8.39
N ALA A 168 32.97 -30.75 7.23
CA ALA A 168 33.72 -31.14 6.05
C ALA A 168 33.97 -29.99 5.06
N GLN A 169 35.26 -29.82 4.78
CA GLN A 169 35.94 -29.31 3.59
C GLN A 169 35.69 -27.86 3.15
N SER A 170 36.60 -27.01 3.64
CA SER A 170 36.98 -25.72 3.08
C SER A 170 37.27 -25.85 1.58
N ALA A 171 36.43 -25.27 0.73
CA ALA A 171 36.79 -24.99 -0.65
C ALA A 171 37.72 -23.78 -0.68
N GLU A 172 38.80 -23.90 -1.45
CA GLU A 172 39.92 -22.98 -1.48
C GLU A 172 39.52 -21.60 -2.06
N SER A 173 39.25 -20.64 -1.18
CA SER A 173 39.47 -19.22 -1.44
C SER A 173 39.73 -18.49 -0.12
N PRO A 174 40.86 -17.78 0.05
CA PRO A 174 41.29 -17.23 1.34
C PRO A 174 40.47 -16.02 1.85
N ALA A 175 39.40 -15.60 1.16
CA ALA A 175 38.65 -14.38 1.50
C ALA A 175 37.29 -14.61 2.19
N PHE A 176 36.61 -15.74 1.96
CA PHE A 176 35.30 -16.05 2.54
C PHE A 176 35.32 -17.49 3.10
N ASN A 177 35.47 -17.60 4.42
CA ASN A 177 35.76 -18.85 5.13
C ASN A 177 34.56 -19.37 5.97
N ASP A 178 33.33 -19.03 5.55
CA ASP A 178 32.12 -19.55 6.18
C ASP A 178 32.03 -21.08 6.00
N PRO A 179 32.02 -21.88 7.09
CA PRO A 179 31.92 -23.34 6.99
C PRO A 179 30.65 -23.87 6.32
N TYR A 180 29.60 -23.03 6.21
CA TYR A 180 28.33 -23.36 5.57
C TYR A 180 28.23 -22.86 4.13
N LEU A 181 29.27 -22.22 3.56
CA LEU A 181 29.24 -21.75 2.17
C LEU A 181 28.74 -22.84 1.18
N PRO A 182 29.14 -24.13 1.28
CA PRO A 182 28.61 -25.16 0.38
C PRO A 182 27.09 -25.35 0.43
N SER A 183 26.43 -24.98 1.54
CA SER A 183 24.97 -25.03 1.70
C SER A 183 24.28 -23.71 1.29
N GLN A 184 25.04 -22.63 1.12
CA GLN A 184 24.55 -21.29 0.77
C GLN A 184 24.50 -21.11 -0.75
N TRP A 185 23.69 -21.91 -1.44
CA TRP A 185 23.55 -21.89 -2.90
C TRP A 185 23.24 -20.50 -3.47
N HIS A 186 22.63 -19.60 -2.70
CA HIS A 186 22.32 -18.24 -3.13
C HIS A 186 23.57 -17.34 -3.29
N TYR A 187 24.70 -17.70 -2.68
CA TYR A 187 25.98 -17.01 -2.86
C TYR A 187 26.80 -17.57 -4.03
N ASP A 188 26.85 -18.90 -4.16
CA ASP A 188 27.54 -19.62 -5.23
C ASP A 188 26.80 -20.94 -5.53
N ASN A 189 26.20 -21.03 -6.72
CA ASN A 189 25.40 -22.17 -7.12
C ASN A 189 26.16 -23.05 -8.11
N THR A 190 26.73 -24.14 -7.60
CA THR A 190 27.44 -25.14 -8.40
C THR A 190 26.52 -26.18 -9.05
N GLY A 191 25.20 -26.12 -8.80
CA GLY A 191 24.22 -27.09 -9.30
C GLY A 191 24.09 -28.36 -8.43
N ASP A 192 24.42 -28.30 -7.15
CA ASP A 192 24.32 -29.44 -6.23
C ASP A 192 22.86 -29.86 -5.96
N THR A 193 22.42 -30.92 -6.64
CA THR A 193 21.07 -31.49 -6.51
C THR A 193 20.76 -32.06 -5.12
N GLY A 194 21.77 -32.23 -4.25
CA GLY A 194 21.59 -32.64 -2.85
C GLY A 194 20.94 -31.55 -1.99
N ILE A 195 21.04 -30.28 -2.39
CA ILE A 195 20.41 -29.13 -1.70
C ILE A 195 18.94 -28.99 -2.13
N TYR A 196 18.70 -29.00 -3.44
CA TYR A 196 17.36 -28.88 -4.03
C TYR A 196 17.33 -29.60 -5.39
N PRO A 197 16.35 -30.49 -5.66
CA PRO A 197 16.33 -31.26 -6.91
C PRO A 197 16.22 -30.42 -8.19
N GLY A 198 15.62 -29.24 -8.12
CA GLY A 198 15.45 -28.33 -9.26
C GLY A 198 16.55 -27.28 -9.40
N ILE A 199 17.68 -27.44 -8.70
CA ILE A 199 18.77 -26.47 -8.70
C ILE A 199 19.41 -26.38 -10.09
N ARG A 200 19.86 -25.17 -10.46
CA ARG A 200 20.52 -24.90 -11.73
C ARG A 200 21.81 -24.13 -11.46
N ALA A 201 22.95 -24.68 -11.89
CA ALA A 201 24.24 -24.02 -11.73
C ALA A 201 24.24 -22.60 -12.32
N GLY A 202 24.85 -21.66 -11.59
CA GLY A 202 24.91 -20.23 -11.91
C GLY A 202 23.62 -19.44 -11.65
N ALA A 203 22.57 -20.08 -11.11
CA ALA A 203 21.38 -19.37 -10.62
C ALA A 203 21.61 -18.95 -9.15
N ASP A 204 22.48 -17.97 -8.96
CA ASP A 204 22.88 -17.37 -7.68
C ASP A 204 22.99 -15.84 -7.80
N ALA A 205 23.32 -15.17 -6.69
CA ALA A 205 23.56 -13.72 -6.67
C ALA A 205 24.97 -13.33 -7.18
N ASN A 206 25.79 -14.29 -7.64
CA ASN A 206 27.15 -14.11 -8.10
C ASN A 206 28.04 -13.34 -7.09
N CYS A 207 27.93 -13.71 -5.81
CA CYS A 207 28.59 -12.99 -4.72
C CYS A 207 30.11 -13.02 -4.84
N ALA A 208 30.70 -14.11 -5.35
CA ALA A 208 32.14 -14.23 -5.55
C ALA A 208 32.70 -13.13 -6.48
N ALA A 209 32.00 -12.82 -7.58
CA ALA A 209 32.38 -11.72 -8.47
C ALA A 209 32.13 -10.35 -7.83
N ALA A 210 31.00 -10.18 -7.13
CA ALA A 210 30.66 -8.92 -6.46
C ALA A 210 31.68 -8.56 -5.36
N TRP A 211 32.15 -9.53 -4.59
CA TRP A 211 33.14 -9.35 -3.52
C TRP A 211 34.53 -8.97 -4.04
N GLN A 212 34.84 -9.20 -5.32
CA GLN A 212 36.05 -8.63 -5.93
C GLN A 212 35.96 -7.11 -6.10
N LEU A 213 34.75 -6.53 -6.07
CA LEU A 213 34.51 -5.10 -6.20
C LEU A 213 34.26 -4.43 -4.84
N CYS A 214 33.43 -5.04 -3.99
CA CYS A 214 33.06 -4.49 -2.69
C CYS A 214 32.57 -5.61 -1.74
N THR A 215 33.06 -5.62 -0.50
CA THR A 215 32.63 -6.56 0.55
C THR A 215 31.74 -5.89 1.60
N GLY A 216 31.16 -4.74 1.27
CA GLY A 216 30.31 -3.93 2.15
C GLY A 216 30.95 -2.62 2.59
N ASP A 217 30.11 -1.70 3.07
CA ASP A 217 30.50 -0.41 3.61
C ASP A 217 29.72 -0.18 4.92
N PRO A 218 30.38 0.00 6.08
CA PRO A 218 29.70 0.19 7.37
C PRO A 218 28.84 1.46 7.43
N ARG A 219 28.97 2.37 6.45
CA ARG A 219 28.10 3.55 6.32
C ARG A 219 26.75 3.23 5.70
N VAL A 220 26.59 2.07 5.05
CA VAL A 220 25.31 1.62 4.52
C VAL A 220 24.48 1.07 5.66
N VAL A 221 23.33 1.71 5.92
CA VAL A 221 22.39 1.29 6.95
C VAL A 221 21.24 0.54 6.28
N VAL A 222 21.04 -0.72 6.68
CA VAL A 222 19.91 -1.55 6.23
C VAL A 222 18.89 -1.63 7.37
N ALA A 223 17.67 -1.17 7.11
CA ALA A 223 16.56 -1.35 8.05
C ALA A 223 15.90 -2.72 7.80
N VAL A 224 15.98 -3.62 8.78
CA VAL A 224 15.28 -4.90 8.77
C VAL A 224 13.99 -4.74 9.56
N VAL A 225 12.86 -4.78 8.86
CA VAL A 225 11.52 -4.74 9.46
C VAL A 225 10.96 -6.15 9.42
N ASP A 226 11.30 -6.94 10.43
CA ASP A 226 10.92 -8.34 10.57
C ASP A 226 10.57 -8.65 12.04
N ASP A 227 10.24 -9.90 12.35
CA ASP A 227 9.86 -10.35 13.70
C ASP A 227 11.03 -10.41 14.69
N CYS A 228 12.27 -10.50 14.20
CA CYS A 228 13.48 -10.45 15.01
C CYS A 228 14.73 -10.08 14.19
N VAL A 229 15.82 -9.81 14.90
CA VAL A 229 17.20 -9.73 14.39
C VAL A 229 18.08 -10.65 15.24
#